data_AF-A0A962SC92-F1
#
_entry.id   AF-A0A962SC92-F1
#
_cell.length_a   1.000
_cell.length_b   1.000
_cell.length_c   1.000
_cell.angle_alpha   90.00
_cell.angle_beta   90.00
_cell.angle_gamma   90.00
#
_symmetry.space_group_name_H-M   'P 1'
#
loop_
_entity.id
_entity.type
_entity.pdbx_description
1 polymer ?
#
loop_
_entity_poly.entity_id
_entity_poly.type
_entity_poly.pdbx_seq_one_letter_code
_entity_poly.pdbx_strand_id
1 'polypeptide(L)' 'MKSKLEQEEYLYRRAIDIIESVDTDPEKEELLFQEVWVPLAALYKDKLVTAEET' A
#
# COMPACT_ATOMS: atom_id res chain seq x y z
N MET A 1 8.44 11.49 14.05
CA MET A 1 8.15 11.37 12.59
C MET A 1 8.43 9.92 12.21
N LYS A 2 7.50 9.21 11.57
CA LYS A 2 7.81 7.88 11.02
C LYS A 2 8.65 8.07 9.75
N SER A 3 9.78 7.37 9.66
CA SER A 3 10.56 7.26 8.43
C SER A 3 9.73 6.62 7.31
N LYS A 4 10.16 6.80 6.05
CA LYS A 4 9.51 6.16 4.91
C LYS A 4 9.51 4.63 5.04
N LEU A 5 10.61 4.04 5.50
CA LEU A 5 10.74 2.59 5.70
C LEU A 5 9.74 2.05 6.74
N GLU A 6 9.55 2.77 7.86
CA GLU A 6 8.56 2.38 8.88
C GLU A 6 7.11 2.48 8.37
N GLN A 7 6.84 3.40 7.44
CA GLN A 7 5.52 3.51 6.80
C GLN A 7 5.29 2.38 5.80
N GLU A 8 6.31 2.00 5.02
CA GLU A 8 6.26 0.84 4.13
C GLU A 8 6.03 -0.45 4.90
N GLU A 9 6.81 -0.69 5.96
CA GLU A 9 6.65 -1.87 6.82
C GLU A 9 5.24 -1.98 7.39
N TYR A 10 4.67 -0.85 7.84
CA TYR A 10 3.30 -0.80 8.33
C TYR A 10 2.29 -1.21 7.25
N LEU A 11 2.42 -0.69 6.02
CA LEU A 11 1.52 -1.02 4.91
C LEU A 11 1.66 -2.50 4.49
N TYR A 12 2.87 -3.07 4.53
CA TYR A 12 3.07 -4.49 4.22
C TYR A 12 2.45 -5.40 5.27
N ARG A 13 2.59 -5.09 6.56
CA ARG A 13 1.90 -5.82 7.64
C ARG A 13 0.39 -5.74 7.46
N ARG A 14 -0.14 -4.55 7.13
CA ARG A 14 -1.57 -4.36 6.88
C ARG A 14 -2.06 -5.19 5.69
N ALA A 15 -1.28 -5.29 4.61
CA ALA A 15 -1.61 -6.13 3.47
C ALA A 15 -1.72 -7.61 3.85
N ILE A 16 -0.76 -8.09 4.66
CA ILE A 16 -0.78 -9.47 5.18
C ILE A 16 -2.04 -9.68 6.03
N ASP A 17 -2.33 -8.76 6.96
CA ASP A 17 -3.52 -8.86 7.80
C ASP A 17 -4.80 -8.96 6.96
N ILE A 18 -4.96 -8.16 5.91
CA ILE A 18 -6.13 -8.19 5.01
C ILE A 18 -6.22 -9.53 4.29
N ILE A 19 -5.10 -10.01 3.73
CA ILE A 19 -5.06 -11.29 2.98
C ILE A 19 -5.43 -12.47 3.88
N GLU A 20 -4.97 -12.46 5.13
CA GLU A 20 -5.17 -13.55 6.08
C GLU A 20 -6.53 -13.51 6.81
N SER A 21 -7.17 -12.35 6.94
CA SER A 21 -8.36 -12.18 7.78
C SER A 21 -9.67 -11.92 7.05
N VAL A 22 -9.65 -11.56 5.77
CA VAL A 22 -10.86 -11.21 5.01
C VAL A 22 -11.34 -12.39 4.17
N ASP A 23 -12.61 -12.76 4.34
CA ASP A 23 -13.15 -14.02 3.83
C ASP A 23 -13.33 -14.04 2.30
N THR A 24 -13.61 -12.90 1.68
CA THR A 24 -13.95 -12.83 0.25
C THR A 24 -12.91 -12.07 -0.56
N ASP A 25 -12.62 -12.54 -1.76
CA ASP A 25 -11.64 -11.88 -2.64
C ASP A 25 -12.06 -10.46 -3.07
N PRO A 26 -13.35 -10.17 -3.39
CA PRO A 26 -13.76 -8.80 -3.70
C PRO A 26 -13.53 -7.81 -2.54
N GLU A 27 -13.74 -8.26 -1.30
CA GLU A 27 -13.50 -7.42 -0.12
C GLU A 27 -12.00 -7.24 0.15
N LYS A 28 -11.19 -8.31 -0.04
CA LYS A 28 -9.72 -8.20 0.02
C LYS A 28 -9.20 -7.17 -0.98
N GLU A 29 -9.66 -7.24 -2.23
CA GLU A 29 -9.22 -6.34 -3.30
C GLU A 29 -9.53 -4.88 -2.96
N GLU A 30 -10.75 -4.58 -2.50
CA GLU A 30 -11.13 -3.21 -2.12
C GLU A 30 -10.27 -2.70 -0.95
N LEU A 31 -10.10 -3.50 0.10
CA LEU A 31 -9.33 -3.11 1.28
C LEU A 31 -7.83 -2.94 0.94
N LEU A 32 -7.25 -3.84 0.15
CA LEU A 32 -5.87 -3.71 -0.32
C LEU A 32 -5.68 -2.44 -1.15
N PHE A 33 -6.64 -2.12 -2.03
CA PHE A 33 -6.57 -0.92 -2.84
C PHE A 33 -6.58 0.35 -1.99
N GLN A 34 -7.58 0.49 -1.10
CA GLN A 34 -7.76 1.70 -0.29
C GLN A 34 -6.70 1.86 0.80
N GLU A 35 -6.38 0.77 1.51
CA GLU A 35 -5.59 0.85 2.74
C GLU A 35 -4.09 0.59 2.52
N VAL A 36 -3.71 -0.04 1.40
CA VAL A 36 -2.32 -0.39 1.12
C VAL A 36 -1.82 0.31 -0.13
N TRP A 37 -2.44 0.06 -1.28
CA TRP A 37 -1.86 0.47 -2.56
C TRP A 37 -1.92 1.98 -2.78
N VAL A 38 -3.04 2.64 -2.47
CA VAL A 38 -3.15 4.10 -2.57
C VAL A 38 -2.14 4.81 -1.64
N PRO A 39 -2.06 4.46 -0.34
CA PRO A 39 -1.04 5.04 0.55
C PRO A 39 0.40 4.73 0.11
N LEU A 40 0.66 3.50 -0.36
CA LEU A 40 1.98 3.12 -0.84
C LEU A 40 2.38 3.93 -2.08
N ALA A 41 1.47 4.11 -3.04
CA ALA A 41 1.70 4.96 -4.21
C ALA A 41 2.01 6.41 -3.81
N ALA A 42 1.31 6.95 -2.80
CA ALA A 42 1.59 8.28 -2.28
C ALA A 42 3.02 8.41 -1.70
N LEU A 43 3.55 7.38 -1.03
CA LEU A 43 4.94 7.35 -0.55
C LEU A 43 5.97 7.38 -1.68
N TYR A 44 5.59 6.94 -2.87
CA TYR A 44 6.45 6.83 -4.05
C TYR A 44 6.16 7.88 -5.12
N LYS A 45 5.25 8.83 -4.87
CA LYS A 45 4.79 9.82 -5.85
C LYS A 45 5.94 10.50 -6.60
N ASP A 46 6.97 10.95 -5.88
CA ASP A 46 8.12 11.63 -6.52
C ASP A 46 8.89 10.70 -7.46
N LYS A 47 9.03 9.42 -7.11
CA LYS A 47 9.69 8.41 -7.96
C LYS A 47 8.82 8.01 -9.15
N LEU A 48 7.50 7.98 -8.98
CA LEU A 48 6.54 7.64 -10.03
C LEU A 48 6.48 8.73 -11.11
N VAL A 49 6.42 10.00 -10.70
CA VAL A 49 6.48 11.14 -11.63
C VAL A 49 7.77 11.11 -12.45
N THR A 50 8.90 10.82 -11.82
CA THR A 50 10.19 10.73 -12.51
C THR A 50 10.26 9.56 -13.51
N ALA A 51 9.51 8.48 -13.26
CA ALA A 51 9.48 7.30 -14.13
C ALA A 51 8.54 7.46 -15.33
N GLU A 52 7.52 8.31 -15.25
CA GLU A 52 6.61 8.63 -16.37
C GLU A 52 7.24 9.60 -17.39
N GLU A 53 8.26 10.36 -16.98
CA GLU A 53 8.96 11.35 -17.82
C GLU A 53 10.14 10.76 -18.63
N THR A 54 10.45 9.47 -18.45
CA THR A 54 11.52 8.73 -19.16
C THR A 54 10.98 7.65 -20.09
#